data_AF-A0AA38UP55-F1
#
_entry.id   AF-A0AA38UP55-F1
#
_cell.length_a   1.000
_cell.length_b   1.000
_cell.length_c   1.000
_cell.angle_alpha   90.00
_cell.angle_beta   90.00
_cell.angle_gamma   90.00
#
_symmetry.space_group_name_H-M   'P 1'
#
loop_
_entity.id
_entity.type
_entity.pdbx_description
1 polymer ?
#
loop_
_entity_poly.entity_id
_entity_poly.type
_entity_poly.pdbx_seq_one_letter_code
_entity_poly.pdbx_strand_id
1 'polypeptide(L)'
;MYAPKPILAAITLATSFVSAVLLPETGSNIVQRQEQVPLTFGNAQWIWTGEEAGAGGIAPIGSRGFRKHISNPSSFVLPVCLTLAVAADNEYVLYVNGFNIGNDFAGFISGASFLNADIYNIPLNPEGENVIALNVTNGPGPTDVPNPAGVIVTGIIEFSDQSQEVLVSDSTWLTLASDTPAGFMQPNFGDSAWIAATEEGLDGVAPWGVTTIVPTNVIGCLNF
;
A
#
# COMPACT_ATOMS: atom_id res chain seq x y z
N MET A 1 75.49 49.11 58.95
CA MET A 1 74.03 49.13 58.81
C MET A 1 73.69 49.25 57.33
N TYR A 2 73.39 48.12 56.69
CA TYR A 2 73.00 48.05 55.28
C TYR A 2 71.94 46.95 55.21
N ALA A 3 70.68 47.33 54.95
CA ALA A 3 69.56 46.41 54.83
C ALA A 3 69.52 45.84 53.40
N PRO A 4 69.48 44.50 53.21
CA PRO A 4 69.27 43.92 51.89
C PRO A 4 67.78 43.88 51.54
N LYS A 5 67.48 44.18 50.27
CA LYS A 5 66.15 44.14 49.63
C LYS A 5 65.60 42.72 49.56
N PRO A 6 64.27 42.50 49.59
CA PRO A 6 63.69 41.17 49.48
C PRO A 6 63.72 40.68 48.03
N ILE A 7 64.13 39.43 47.82
CA ILE A 7 63.98 38.71 46.55
C ILE A 7 62.75 37.81 46.68
N LEU A 8 61.83 38.01 45.73
CA LEU A 8 60.56 37.31 45.59
C LEU A 8 60.80 35.86 45.14
N ALA A 9 60.45 34.88 45.97
CA ALA A 9 60.43 33.47 45.58
C ALA A 9 59.09 33.15 44.89
N ALA A 10 59.14 32.87 43.58
CA ALA A 10 57.98 32.36 42.85
C ALA A 10 57.83 30.85 43.13
N ILE A 11 56.73 30.46 43.77
CA ILE A 11 56.33 29.06 43.95
C ILE A 11 55.50 28.66 42.73
N THR A 12 56.05 27.79 41.89
CA THR A 12 55.33 27.20 40.75
C THR A 12 54.43 26.08 41.27
N LEU A 13 53.10 26.29 41.31
CA LEU A 13 52.15 25.19 41.50
C LEU A 13 52.02 24.40 40.20
N ALA A 14 52.45 23.13 40.21
CA ALA A 14 52.12 22.18 39.16
C ALA A 14 50.65 21.73 39.36
N THR A 15 49.76 22.15 38.47
CA THR A 15 48.40 21.63 38.39
C THR A 15 48.44 20.27 37.69
N SER A 16 48.11 19.21 38.42
CA SER A 16 47.86 17.89 37.83
C SER A 16 46.52 17.90 37.10
N PHE A 17 46.53 17.62 35.80
CA PHE A 17 45.31 17.30 35.04
C PHE A 17 45.07 15.79 35.18
N VAL A 18 44.02 15.40 35.91
CA VAL A 18 43.47 14.04 35.81
C VAL A 18 42.68 13.98 34.50
N SER A 19 43.19 13.26 33.51
CA SER A 19 42.41 12.95 32.31
C SER A 19 41.41 11.85 32.68
N ALA A 20 40.13 12.20 32.72
CA ALA A 20 39.06 11.22 32.73
C ALA A 20 39.01 10.57 31.34
N VAL A 21 39.39 9.30 31.25
CA VAL A 21 39.11 8.49 30.06
C VAL A 21 37.60 8.24 30.06
N LEU A 22 36.89 8.94 29.18
CA LEU A 22 35.51 8.59 28.84
C LEU A 22 35.55 7.22 28.18
N LEU A 23 35.04 6.20 28.87
CA LEU A 23 34.64 4.95 28.22
C LEU A 23 33.54 5.31 27.21
N PRO A 24 33.56 4.77 25.98
CA PRO A 24 32.45 5.01 25.07
C PRO A 24 31.19 4.47 25.71
N GLU A 25 30.20 5.34 25.90
CA GLU A 25 28.87 4.91 26.30
C GLU A 25 28.41 3.86 25.29
N THR A 26 28.01 2.69 25.79
CA THR A 26 27.30 1.69 25.02
C THR A 26 26.05 2.35 24.46
N GLY A 27 26.15 2.83 23.22
CA GLY A 27 25.02 3.34 22.47
C GLY A 27 23.95 2.27 22.47
N SER A 28 22.83 2.60 23.09
CA SER A 28 21.62 1.80 23.06
C SER A 28 21.36 1.40 21.61
N ASN A 29 21.31 0.09 21.32
CA ASN A 29 20.83 -0.44 20.04
C ASN A 29 19.33 -0.16 19.96
N ILE A 30 18.96 1.11 19.83
CA ILE A 30 17.64 1.48 19.33
C ILE A 30 17.72 1.11 17.87
N VAL A 31 17.18 -0.07 17.53
CA VAL A 31 16.78 -0.41 16.17
C VAL A 31 16.17 0.86 15.60
N GLN A 32 16.79 1.47 14.59
CA GLN A 32 16.14 2.56 13.87
C GLN A 32 14.85 1.95 13.35
N ARG A 33 13.72 2.30 13.99
CA ARG A 33 12.41 1.91 13.50
C ARG A 33 12.33 2.55 12.12
N GLN A 34 12.39 1.72 11.10
CA GLN A 34 12.21 2.16 9.73
C GLN A 34 10.90 2.95 9.65
N GLU A 35 10.95 4.10 8.98
CA GLU A 35 9.77 4.91 8.72
C GLU A 35 8.89 4.13 7.74
N GLN A 36 7.85 3.46 8.27
CA GLN A 36 6.90 2.74 7.45
C GLN A 36 6.06 3.75 6.66
N VAL A 37 5.99 3.55 5.34
CA VAL A 37 5.08 4.32 4.48
C VAL A 37 3.64 4.04 4.94
N PRO A 38 2.84 5.08 5.24
CA PRO A 38 1.47 4.87 5.70
C PRO A 38 0.61 4.31 4.57
N LEU A 39 -0.23 3.33 4.89
CA LEU A 39 -1.27 2.85 3.99
C LEU A 39 -2.38 3.92 3.89
N THR A 40 -2.46 4.59 2.74
CA THR A 40 -3.43 5.66 2.48
C THR A 40 -3.87 5.59 1.03
N PHE A 41 -5.09 6.04 0.72
CA PHE A 41 -5.54 6.10 -0.67
C PHE A 41 -4.80 7.16 -1.49
N GLY A 42 -4.36 8.28 -0.91
CA GLY A 42 -3.43 9.21 -1.57
C GLY A 42 -3.87 9.60 -2.99
N ASN A 43 -3.10 9.17 -3.99
CA ASN A 43 -3.37 9.40 -5.43
C ASN A 43 -4.12 8.23 -6.11
N ALA A 44 -4.68 7.31 -5.35
CA ALA A 44 -5.48 6.21 -5.89
C ALA A 44 -6.75 6.75 -6.54
N GLN A 45 -7.03 6.19 -7.71
CA GLN A 45 -8.20 6.45 -8.51
C GLN A 45 -9.22 5.35 -8.26
N TRP A 46 -10.49 5.70 -8.12
CA TRP A 46 -11.56 4.79 -8.50
C TRP A 46 -11.34 4.42 -9.97
N ILE A 47 -11.36 3.12 -10.27
CA ILE A 47 -11.18 2.63 -11.64
C ILE A 47 -12.34 1.73 -12.07
N TRP A 48 -12.69 1.82 -13.35
CA TRP A 48 -13.63 0.91 -14.02
C TRP A 48 -13.19 0.58 -15.46
N THR A 49 -14.14 0.33 -16.36
CA THR A 49 -13.91 -0.29 -17.67
C THR A 49 -14.04 0.64 -18.88
N GLY A 50 -14.54 1.87 -18.74
CA GLY A 50 -14.87 2.71 -19.89
C GLY A 50 -16.23 2.43 -20.51
N GLU A 51 -17.08 1.60 -19.88
CA GLU A 51 -18.43 1.32 -20.35
C GLU A 51 -19.44 2.42 -20.01
N GLU A 52 -19.09 3.24 -19.03
CA GLU A 52 -19.78 4.44 -18.61
C GLU A 52 -19.60 5.60 -19.59
N ALA A 53 -20.59 6.51 -19.63
CA ALA A 53 -20.52 7.70 -20.49
C ALA A 53 -19.50 8.76 -20.02
N GLY A 54 -18.96 8.59 -18.81
CA GLY A 54 -17.98 9.47 -18.19
C GLY A 54 -17.75 9.10 -16.73
N ALA A 55 -16.70 9.69 -16.14
CA ALA A 55 -16.21 9.40 -14.80
C ALA A 55 -17.31 9.43 -13.71
N GLY A 56 -17.40 8.37 -12.90
CA GLY A 56 -18.42 8.19 -11.86
C GLY A 56 -19.83 7.96 -12.43
N GLY A 57 -19.91 7.66 -13.72
CA GLY A 57 -21.14 7.43 -14.45
C GLY A 57 -21.74 6.05 -14.20
N ILE A 58 -22.85 5.79 -14.90
CA ILE A 58 -23.60 4.55 -14.77
C ILE A 58 -22.93 3.46 -15.62
N ALA A 59 -22.58 2.34 -14.98
CA ALA A 59 -22.01 1.17 -15.65
C ALA A 59 -23.03 0.02 -15.75
N PRO A 60 -22.87 -0.92 -16.70
CA PRO A 60 -23.72 -2.11 -16.77
C PRO A 60 -23.64 -2.96 -15.50
N ILE A 61 -24.73 -3.65 -15.18
CA ILE A 61 -24.75 -4.70 -14.14
C ILE A 61 -23.90 -5.88 -14.61
N GLY A 62 -23.10 -6.44 -13.70
CA GLY A 62 -22.28 -7.60 -13.95
C GLY A 62 -20.87 -7.46 -13.40
N SER A 63 -20.08 -8.53 -13.54
CA SER A 63 -18.71 -8.56 -13.05
C SER A 63 -17.71 -8.18 -14.12
N ARG A 64 -16.62 -7.53 -13.69
CA ARG A 64 -15.46 -7.14 -14.49
C ARG A 64 -14.18 -7.58 -13.80
N GLY A 65 -13.23 -8.04 -14.60
CA GLY A 65 -11.92 -8.48 -14.12
C GLY A 65 -10.92 -7.33 -14.18
N PHE A 66 -10.15 -7.13 -13.11
CA PHE A 66 -9.02 -6.20 -13.06
C PHE A 66 -7.75 -6.96 -12.72
N ARG A 67 -6.62 -6.58 -13.32
CA ARG A 67 -5.32 -7.20 -13.11
C ARG A 67 -4.21 -6.16 -12.96
N LYS A 68 -3.29 -6.41 -12.04
CA LYS A 68 -2.08 -5.63 -11.84
C LYS A 68 -0.90 -6.56 -11.60
N HIS A 69 0.12 -6.40 -12.43
CA HIS A 69 1.42 -7.05 -12.25
C HIS A 69 2.26 -6.22 -11.29
N ILE A 70 2.82 -6.88 -10.28
CA ILE A 70 3.83 -6.29 -9.41
C ILE A 70 5.19 -6.48 -10.08
N SER A 71 5.87 -5.37 -10.35
CA SER A 71 7.21 -5.38 -10.96
C SER A 71 8.28 -5.36 -9.88
N ASN A 72 9.38 -6.06 -10.14
CA ASN A 72 10.55 -6.00 -9.26
C ASN A 72 11.40 -4.78 -9.64
N PRO A 73 11.85 -3.94 -8.68
CA PRO A 73 12.72 -2.80 -8.97
C PRO A 73 14.04 -3.22 -9.62
N SER A 74 14.53 -4.41 -9.29
CA SER A 74 15.69 -5.04 -9.94
C SER A 74 15.64 -6.57 -9.75
N SER A 75 16.52 -7.30 -10.42
CA SER A 75 16.65 -8.76 -10.27
C SER A 75 17.14 -9.22 -8.89
N PHE A 76 17.57 -8.30 -8.01
CA PHE A 76 18.13 -8.60 -6.69
C PHE A 76 17.25 -8.11 -5.54
N VAL A 77 16.20 -7.35 -5.83
CA VAL A 77 15.27 -6.78 -4.86
C VAL A 77 13.94 -7.50 -5.05
N LEU A 78 13.67 -8.45 -4.15
CA LEU A 78 12.57 -9.38 -4.31
C LEU A 78 11.35 -8.91 -3.51
N PRO A 79 10.13 -9.00 -4.07
CA PRO A 79 8.91 -8.67 -3.33
C PRO A 79 8.65 -9.73 -2.26
N VAL A 80 8.34 -9.27 -1.04
CA VAL A 80 8.17 -10.15 0.12
C VAL A 80 6.72 -10.15 0.60
N CYS A 81 6.13 -8.96 0.71
CA CYS A 81 4.78 -8.80 1.25
C CYS A 81 4.06 -7.65 0.57
N LEU A 82 2.74 -7.79 0.50
CA LEU A 82 1.81 -6.75 0.11
C LEU A 82 0.82 -6.53 1.26
N THR A 83 0.83 -5.32 1.83
CA THR A 83 -0.29 -4.83 2.62
C THR A 83 -1.21 -4.07 1.68
N LEU A 84 -2.44 -4.53 1.47
CA LEU A 84 -3.39 -3.95 0.51
C LEU A 84 -4.69 -3.56 1.20
N ALA A 85 -5.17 -2.35 0.90
CA ALA A 85 -6.52 -1.90 1.20
C ALA A 85 -7.35 -1.81 -0.09
N VAL A 86 -8.58 -2.30 -0.05
CA VAL A 86 -9.50 -2.31 -1.20
C VAL A 86 -10.92 -2.00 -0.76
N ALA A 87 -11.63 -1.23 -1.58
CA ALA A 87 -13.06 -1.02 -1.50
C ALA A 87 -13.65 -1.07 -2.91
N ALA A 88 -14.89 -1.54 -3.04
CA ALA A 88 -15.57 -1.61 -4.32
C ALA A 88 -17.04 -1.20 -4.22
N ASP A 89 -17.55 -0.69 -5.33
CA ASP A 89 -18.96 -0.45 -5.57
C ASP A 89 -19.44 -1.41 -6.68
N ASN A 90 -20.13 -2.51 -6.38
CA ASN A 90 -20.72 -2.85 -5.07
C ASN A 90 -19.94 -3.90 -4.26
N GLU A 91 -19.25 -4.84 -4.93
CA GLU A 91 -18.53 -5.94 -4.26
C GLU A 91 -17.31 -6.40 -5.06
N TYR A 92 -16.35 -7.04 -4.40
CA TYR A 92 -15.16 -7.62 -5.01
C TYR A 92 -14.81 -9.00 -4.46
N VAL A 93 -14.05 -9.76 -5.26
CA VAL A 93 -13.25 -10.88 -4.81
C VAL A 93 -11.79 -10.61 -5.17
N LEU A 94 -10.91 -10.64 -4.17
CA LEU A 94 -9.48 -10.41 -4.31
C LEU A 94 -8.73 -11.72 -4.45
N TYR A 95 -7.87 -11.77 -5.45
CA TYR A 95 -6.93 -12.84 -5.68
C TYR A 95 -5.50 -12.29 -5.76
N VAL A 96 -4.55 -13.06 -5.23
CA VAL A 96 -3.12 -12.83 -5.47
C VAL A 96 -2.50 -14.15 -5.87
N ASN A 97 -1.81 -14.17 -7.01
CA ASN A 97 -1.18 -15.36 -7.57
C ASN A 97 -2.12 -16.57 -7.74
N GLY A 98 -3.38 -16.30 -8.09
CA GLY A 98 -4.41 -17.32 -8.26
C GLY A 98 -5.09 -17.80 -6.98
N PHE A 99 -4.60 -17.40 -5.79
CA PHE A 99 -5.21 -17.73 -4.51
C PHE A 99 -6.28 -16.70 -4.15
N ASN A 100 -7.44 -17.16 -3.69
CA ASN A 100 -8.48 -16.30 -3.13
C ASN A 100 -8.03 -15.78 -1.76
N ILE A 101 -7.89 -14.46 -1.64
CA ILE A 101 -7.44 -13.78 -0.41
C ILE A 101 -8.63 -13.33 0.44
N GLY A 102 -9.69 -12.83 -0.20
CA GLY A 102 -10.84 -12.26 0.49
C GLY A 102 -11.90 -11.69 -0.44
N ASN A 103 -13.01 -11.25 0.15
CA ASN A 103 -14.15 -10.60 -0.50
C ASN A 103 -14.94 -9.77 0.52
N ASP A 104 -15.81 -8.89 0.03
CA ASP A 104 -16.67 -8.00 0.83
C ASP A 104 -18.17 -8.32 0.67
N PHE A 105 -18.55 -9.56 0.32
CA PHE A 105 -19.95 -9.94 0.09
C PHE A 105 -20.90 -9.61 1.27
N ALA A 106 -20.38 -9.58 2.49
CA ALA A 106 -21.16 -9.16 3.67
C ALA A 106 -21.49 -7.66 3.65
N GLY A 107 -20.63 -6.84 3.05
CA GLY A 107 -20.79 -5.40 2.88
C GLY A 107 -21.87 -5.02 1.86
N PHE A 108 -22.11 -5.86 0.85
CA PHE A 108 -23.14 -5.65 -0.19
C PHE A 108 -24.52 -5.29 0.40
N ILE A 109 -24.88 -5.89 1.55
CA ILE A 109 -26.17 -5.68 2.22
C ILE A 109 -26.34 -4.24 2.76
N SER A 110 -25.25 -3.49 2.97
CA SER A 110 -25.26 -2.18 3.63
C SER A 110 -25.47 -0.98 2.70
N GLY A 111 -25.44 -1.19 1.37
CA GLY A 111 -25.67 -0.15 0.35
C GLY A 111 -24.60 0.94 0.27
N ALA A 112 -23.52 0.85 1.05
CA ALA A 112 -22.37 1.75 1.04
C ALA A 112 -21.09 1.05 1.53
N SER A 113 -20.90 -0.22 1.18
CA SER A 113 -19.69 -1.00 1.50
C SER A 113 -18.42 -0.28 1.05
N PHE A 114 -18.48 0.39 -0.11
CA PHE A 114 -17.39 1.17 -0.69
C PHE A 114 -16.80 2.27 0.22
N LEU A 115 -17.50 2.69 1.30
CA LEU A 115 -16.97 3.68 2.25
C LEU A 115 -15.92 3.11 3.21
N ASN A 116 -15.83 1.79 3.35
CA ASN A 116 -14.91 1.14 4.27
C ASN A 116 -14.05 0.14 3.51
N ALA A 117 -12.75 0.41 3.45
CA ALA A 117 -11.81 -0.49 2.82
C ALA A 117 -11.42 -1.63 3.77
N ASP A 118 -11.43 -2.85 3.23
CA ASP A 118 -10.85 -4.02 3.90
C ASP A 118 -9.32 -4.01 3.73
N ILE A 119 -8.61 -4.56 4.70
CA ILE A 119 -7.15 -4.65 4.69
C ILE A 119 -6.70 -6.11 4.70
N TYR A 120 -5.77 -6.44 3.82
CA TYR A 120 -5.14 -7.76 3.71
C TYR A 120 -3.62 -7.64 3.79
N ASN A 121 -2.98 -8.60 4.48
CA ASN A 121 -1.53 -8.79 4.43
C ASN A 121 -1.26 -10.08 3.67
N ILE A 122 -0.57 -9.98 2.54
CA ILE A 122 -0.38 -11.09 1.60
C ILE A 122 1.12 -11.36 1.40
N PRO A 123 1.60 -12.58 1.62
CA PRO A 123 2.96 -12.95 1.21
C PRO A 123 3.05 -13.01 -0.31
N LEU A 124 4.11 -12.43 -0.86
CA LEU A 124 4.41 -12.45 -2.29
C LEU A 124 5.40 -13.57 -2.62
N ASN A 125 5.48 -13.95 -3.89
CA ASN A 125 6.43 -14.92 -4.40
C ASN A 125 7.74 -14.21 -4.77
N PRO A 126 8.85 -14.36 -4.01
CA PRO A 126 10.08 -13.63 -4.28
C PRO A 126 10.75 -14.04 -5.60
N GLU A 127 10.53 -15.29 -6.04
CA GLU A 127 11.23 -15.91 -7.17
C GLU A 127 10.37 -15.97 -8.45
N GLY A 128 9.15 -15.42 -8.42
CA GLY A 128 8.22 -15.51 -9.54
C GLY A 128 7.41 -14.24 -9.76
N GLU A 129 6.55 -14.28 -10.78
CA GLU A 129 5.61 -13.20 -11.07
C GLU A 129 4.58 -13.08 -9.95
N ASN A 130 4.25 -11.83 -9.61
CA ASN A 130 3.20 -11.52 -8.67
C ASN A 130 2.09 -10.76 -9.37
N VAL A 131 0.89 -11.33 -9.36
CA VAL A 131 -0.30 -10.74 -10.00
C VAL A 131 -1.39 -10.59 -8.96
N ILE A 132 -1.87 -9.35 -8.84
CA ILE A 132 -3.10 -9.02 -8.14
C ILE A 132 -4.22 -9.10 -9.17
N ALA A 133 -5.30 -9.79 -8.83
CA ALA A 133 -6.50 -9.85 -9.66
C ALA A 133 -7.74 -9.61 -8.82
N LEU A 134 -8.68 -8.84 -9.35
CA LEU A 134 -9.97 -8.53 -8.73
C LEU A 134 -11.09 -8.93 -9.68
N ASN A 135 -12.08 -9.65 -9.17
CA ASN A 135 -13.38 -9.74 -9.84
C ASN A 135 -14.33 -8.80 -9.12
N VAL A 136 -14.73 -7.71 -9.76
CA VAL A 136 -15.56 -6.67 -9.14
C VAL A 136 -16.92 -6.70 -9.79
N THR A 137 -17.99 -6.73 -8.99
CA THR A 137 -19.36 -6.81 -9.48
C THR A 137 -20.10 -5.51 -9.22
N ASN A 138 -20.63 -4.93 -10.30
CA ASN A 138 -21.71 -3.97 -10.22
C ASN A 138 -23.03 -4.74 -10.09
N GLY A 139 -23.58 -4.80 -8.89
CA GLY A 139 -24.87 -5.38 -8.59
C GLY A 139 -26.04 -4.46 -8.99
N PRO A 140 -27.29 -4.94 -8.84
CA PRO A 140 -28.45 -4.11 -9.11
C PRO A 140 -28.57 -2.99 -8.07
N GLY A 141 -28.89 -1.78 -8.53
CA GLY A 141 -29.24 -0.67 -7.63
C GLY A 141 -30.59 -0.92 -6.93
N PRO A 142 -31.05 0.00 -6.06
CA PRO A 142 -32.29 -0.16 -5.28
C PRO A 142 -33.58 -0.43 -6.09
N THR A 143 -33.55 -0.19 -7.39
CA THR A 143 -34.67 -0.41 -8.33
C THR A 143 -34.30 -1.31 -9.51
N ASP A 144 -33.31 -2.19 -9.35
CA ASP A 144 -32.78 -3.07 -10.42
C ASP A 144 -32.29 -2.31 -11.67
N VAL A 145 -31.80 -1.08 -11.47
CA VAL A 145 -31.24 -0.26 -12.54
C VAL A 145 -29.71 -0.22 -12.45
N PRO A 146 -29.01 -0.09 -13.59
CA PRO A 146 -27.59 0.25 -13.64
C PRO A 146 -27.27 1.44 -12.73
N ASN A 147 -26.15 1.34 -12.00
CA ASN A 147 -25.67 2.32 -11.03
C ASN A 147 -24.15 2.54 -11.21
N PRO A 148 -23.55 3.53 -10.53
CA PRO A 148 -22.12 3.74 -10.58
C PRO A 148 -21.34 2.50 -10.14
N ALA A 149 -20.19 2.26 -10.75
CA ALA A 149 -19.34 1.12 -10.43
C ALA A 149 -17.89 1.58 -10.36
N GLY A 150 -17.14 0.96 -9.46
CA GLY A 150 -15.74 1.28 -9.31
C GLY A 150 -15.06 0.39 -8.28
N VAL A 151 -13.74 0.29 -8.40
CA VAL A 151 -12.89 -0.26 -7.35
C VAL A 151 -11.76 0.71 -7.07
N ILE A 152 -11.40 0.86 -5.80
CA ILE A 152 -10.24 1.63 -5.38
C ILE A 152 -9.32 0.74 -4.55
N VAL A 153 -8.02 0.82 -4.84
CA VAL A 153 -6.98 -0.01 -4.23
C VAL A 153 -5.81 0.88 -3.86
N THR A 154 -5.26 0.66 -2.68
CA THR A 154 -3.93 1.13 -2.31
C THR A 154 -3.17 0.01 -1.64
N GLY A 155 -1.86 0.00 -1.75
CA GLY A 155 -1.05 -1.01 -1.09
C GLY A 155 0.39 -0.56 -0.87
N ILE A 156 1.04 -1.20 0.08
CA ILE A 156 2.47 -1.08 0.34
C ILE A 156 3.11 -2.42 0.03
N ILE A 157 3.99 -2.44 -0.96
CA ILE A 157 4.82 -3.60 -1.29
C ILE A 157 6.13 -3.46 -0.53
N GLU A 158 6.44 -4.45 0.29
CA GLU A 158 7.71 -4.55 1.02
C GLU A 158 8.67 -5.48 0.26
N PHE A 159 9.91 -5.04 0.08
CA PHE A 159 10.95 -5.79 -0.61
C PHE A 159 12.03 -6.32 0.34
N SER A 160 12.84 -7.26 -0.16
CA SER A 160 13.89 -7.95 0.60
C SER A 160 15.02 -7.05 1.12
N ASP A 161 15.23 -5.88 0.50
CA ASP A 161 16.19 -4.87 0.96
C ASP A 161 15.57 -3.86 1.93
N GLN A 162 14.33 -4.14 2.38
CA GLN A 162 13.47 -3.29 3.20
C GLN A 162 12.98 -2.04 2.48
N SER A 163 13.25 -1.82 1.19
CA SER A 163 12.56 -0.76 0.46
C SER A 163 11.05 -1.03 0.39
N GLN A 164 10.27 0.05 0.20
CA GLN A 164 8.82 -0.01 0.10
C GLN A 164 8.36 0.72 -1.17
N GLU A 165 7.36 0.18 -1.86
CA GLU A 165 6.69 0.81 -3.00
C GLU A 165 5.20 0.97 -2.70
N VAL A 166 4.66 2.14 -3.05
CA VAL A 166 3.22 2.40 -2.99
C VAL A 166 2.58 1.93 -4.29
N LEU A 167 1.64 1.01 -4.18
CA LEU A 167 0.75 0.59 -5.24
C LEU A 167 -0.58 1.34 -5.10
N VAL A 168 -1.10 1.85 -6.20
CA VAL A 168 -2.42 2.48 -6.26
C VAL A 168 -3.23 1.92 -7.43
N SER A 169 -4.56 2.00 -7.35
CA SER A 169 -5.43 1.87 -8.51
C SER A 169 -5.34 3.11 -9.38
N ASP A 170 -5.12 2.91 -10.67
CA ASP A 170 -4.98 3.94 -11.71
C ASP A 170 -5.09 3.29 -13.10
N SER A 171 -4.88 4.06 -14.16
CA SER A 171 -4.89 3.58 -15.55
C SER A 171 -3.79 2.58 -15.91
N THR A 172 -2.87 2.24 -15.01
CA THR A 172 -1.88 1.17 -15.22
C THR A 172 -2.43 -0.22 -14.89
N TRP A 173 -3.61 -0.31 -14.30
CA TRP A 173 -4.35 -1.56 -14.15
C TRP A 173 -4.93 -2.00 -15.47
N LEU A 174 -4.98 -3.31 -15.70
CA LEU A 174 -5.61 -3.91 -16.86
C LEU A 174 -7.04 -4.33 -16.53
N THR A 175 -7.95 -4.18 -17.49
CA THR A 175 -9.34 -4.60 -17.36
C THR A 175 -9.94 -5.08 -18.69
N LEU A 176 -11.18 -5.55 -18.65
CA LEU A 176 -12.00 -5.88 -19.82
C LEU A 176 -13.39 -5.28 -19.65
N ALA A 177 -13.90 -4.62 -20.69
CA ALA A 177 -15.30 -4.21 -20.81
C ALA A 177 -16.21 -5.39 -21.22
N SER A 178 -16.09 -6.51 -20.50
CA SER A 178 -16.85 -7.74 -20.72
C SER A 178 -16.81 -8.63 -19.49
N ASP A 179 -17.58 -9.72 -19.51
CA ASP A 179 -17.53 -10.74 -18.47
C ASP A 179 -16.10 -11.27 -18.23
N THR A 180 -15.79 -11.48 -16.95
CA THR A 180 -14.48 -11.94 -16.49
C THR A 180 -14.16 -13.36 -17.01
N PRO A 181 -13.07 -13.55 -17.77
CA PRO A 181 -12.68 -14.87 -18.27
C PRO A 181 -12.34 -15.86 -17.15
N ALA A 182 -12.62 -17.15 -17.37
CA ALA A 182 -12.19 -18.19 -16.45
C ALA A 182 -10.65 -18.24 -16.36
N GLY A 183 -10.13 -18.38 -15.13
CA GLY A 183 -8.68 -18.44 -14.90
C GLY A 183 -7.96 -17.09 -14.94
N PHE A 184 -8.67 -15.98 -15.12
CA PHE A 184 -8.06 -14.63 -15.17
C PHE A 184 -7.27 -14.25 -13.92
N MET A 185 -7.40 -14.96 -12.81
CA MET A 185 -6.65 -14.69 -11.58
C MET A 185 -5.27 -15.36 -11.53
N GLN A 186 -4.99 -16.27 -12.47
CA GLN A 186 -3.72 -17.00 -12.50
C GLN A 186 -2.57 -16.10 -12.98
N PRO A 187 -1.33 -16.25 -12.44
CA PRO A 187 -0.18 -15.47 -12.90
C PRO A 187 0.08 -15.63 -14.40
N ASN A 188 0.02 -16.86 -14.90
CA ASN A 188 0.30 -17.21 -16.29
C ASN A 188 -0.86 -16.94 -17.27
N PHE A 189 -1.92 -16.28 -16.83
CA PHE A 189 -3.02 -15.87 -17.71
C PHE A 189 -2.54 -14.77 -18.67
N GLY A 190 -2.76 -14.96 -19.97
CA GLY A 190 -2.38 -13.98 -20.99
C GLY A 190 -3.37 -12.82 -21.06
N ASP A 191 -3.00 -11.67 -20.49
CA ASP A 191 -3.81 -10.45 -20.45
C ASP A 191 -3.39 -9.40 -21.49
N SER A 192 -2.54 -9.76 -22.46
CA SER A 192 -2.07 -8.83 -23.51
C SER A 192 -3.16 -8.16 -24.37
N ALA A 193 -4.37 -8.72 -24.39
CA ALA A 193 -5.52 -8.16 -25.10
C ALA A 193 -6.43 -7.28 -24.20
N TRP A 194 -6.10 -7.16 -22.92
CA TRP A 194 -6.83 -6.34 -21.95
C TRP A 194 -6.49 -4.87 -22.18
N ILE A 195 -7.43 -4.01 -21.82
CA ILE A 195 -7.29 -2.56 -21.94
C ILE A 195 -6.84 -1.96 -20.61
N ALA A 196 -6.30 -0.75 -20.66
CA ALA A 196 -6.10 0.05 -19.44
C ALA A 196 -7.45 0.32 -18.76
N ALA A 197 -7.47 0.30 -17.44
CA ALA A 197 -8.63 0.71 -16.67
C ALA A 197 -8.90 2.21 -16.84
N THR A 198 -10.17 2.60 -16.84
CA THR A 198 -10.58 4.01 -16.89
C THR A 198 -10.54 4.57 -15.48
N GLU A 199 -9.98 5.76 -15.31
CA GLU A 199 -9.96 6.47 -14.04
C GLU A 199 -11.26 7.26 -13.86
N GLU A 200 -12.01 6.92 -12.82
CA GLU A 200 -13.30 7.51 -12.45
C GLU A 200 -13.15 8.71 -11.50
N GLY A 201 -11.94 8.92 -10.96
CA GLY A 201 -11.59 10.05 -10.11
C GLY A 201 -10.91 9.61 -8.80
N LEU A 202 -10.29 10.58 -8.12
CA LEU A 202 -9.55 10.36 -6.88
C LEU A 202 -10.47 9.94 -5.74
N ASP A 203 -9.90 9.32 -4.70
CA ASP A 203 -10.57 9.18 -3.41
C ASP A 203 -11.20 10.52 -2.95
N GLY A 204 -12.43 10.47 -2.44
CA GLY A 204 -13.21 11.68 -2.10
C GLY A 204 -14.14 12.18 -3.20
N VAL A 205 -14.02 11.70 -4.45
CA VAL A 205 -14.89 12.13 -5.56
C VAL A 205 -16.32 11.59 -5.40
N ALA A 206 -17.30 12.33 -5.90
CA ALA A 206 -18.67 11.80 -6.02
C ALA A 206 -18.72 10.68 -7.08
N PRO A 207 -19.54 9.64 -6.90
CA PRO A 207 -20.54 9.46 -5.83
C PRO A 207 -19.99 8.85 -4.53
N TRP A 208 -18.75 8.34 -4.54
CA TRP A 208 -18.23 7.47 -3.48
C TRP A 208 -17.80 8.20 -2.20
N GLY A 209 -17.36 9.45 -2.31
CA GLY A 209 -16.84 10.20 -1.17
C GLY A 209 -15.50 9.63 -0.67
N VAL A 210 -15.17 9.93 0.59
CA VAL A 210 -13.87 9.55 1.18
C VAL A 210 -13.92 8.12 1.70
N THR A 211 -12.99 7.30 1.25
CA THR A 211 -12.86 5.90 1.66
C THR A 211 -12.11 5.82 2.98
N THR A 212 -12.71 5.14 3.96
CA THR A 212 -12.09 4.94 5.27
C THR A 212 -11.30 3.65 5.30
N ILE A 213 -10.00 3.74 5.54
CA ILE A 213 -9.20 2.59 5.96
C ILE A 213 -9.40 2.43 7.46
N VAL A 214 -10.20 1.45 7.88
CA VAL A 214 -10.41 1.20 9.30
C VAL A 214 -9.13 0.59 9.87
N PRO A 215 -8.41 1.27 10.79
CA PRO A 215 -7.12 0.79 11.25
C PRO A 215 -7.30 -0.43 12.15
N THR A 216 -7.26 -1.62 11.58
CA THR A 216 -6.81 -2.79 12.33
C THR A 216 -5.29 -2.74 12.31
N ASN A 217 -4.63 -2.71 13.48
CA ASN A 217 -3.17 -2.72 13.63
C ASN A 217 -2.48 -3.44 12.46
N VAL A 218 -2.01 -2.66 11.49
CA VAL A 218 -1.32 -3.20 10.31
C VAL A 218 0.07 -3.57 10.80
N ILE A 219 0.16 -4.74 11.41
CA ILE A 219 1.43 -5.41 11.58
C ILE A 219 1.76 -5.90 10.18
N GLY A 220 2.64 -5.18 9.47
CA GLY A 220 3.19 -5.65 8.19
C GLY A 220 3.73 -7.08 8.33
N CYS A 221 4.03 -7.76 7.22
CA CYS A 221 4.46 -9.17 7.25
C CYS A 221 5.79 -9.44 7.99
N LEU A 222 6.33 -8.50 8.75
CA LEU A 222 7.58 -8.55 9.51
C LEU A 222 7.66 -9.62 10.61
N ASN A 223 6.75 -10.61 10.65
CA ASN A 223 6.73 -11.68 11.65
C ASN A 223 6.61 -13.11 11.06
N PHE A 224 6.96 -13.32 9.78
CA PHE A 224 7.12 -14.67 9.22
C PHE A 224 8.59 -15.01 8.97
#